data_AF-A0A956X0W2-F1
#
_entry.id   AF-A0A956X0W2-F1
#
_cell.length_a   1.000
_cell.length_b   1.000
_cell.length_c   1.000
_cell.angle_alpha   90.00
_cell.angle_beta   90.00
_cell.angle_gamma   90.00
#
_symmetry.space_group_name_H-M   'P 1'
#
loop_
_entity.id
_entity.type
_entity.pdbx_description
1 polymer ?
#
loop_
_entity_poly.entity_id
_entity_poly.type
_entity_poly.pdbx_seq_one_letter_code
_entity_poly.pdbx_strand_id
1 'polypeptide(L)'
;MSEMAAVELSEQLTFISDPGHGWLKVPLGELTTLGIQSEITTYSFVDGRFVYLEEDQDAGTYLVARRAQGYPDPQFDEQYVEYFDRSQRCYSPPVVTP
;
A
#
# COMPACT_ATOMS: atom_id res chain seq x y z
N MET A 1 12.48 -8.90 25.78
CA MET A 1 12.04 -9.43 24.47
C MET A 1 10.92 -8.50 24.05
N SER A 2 11.24 -7.48 23.26
CA SER A 2 10.26 -6.47 22.88
C SER A 2 9.15 -7.14 22.08
N GLU A 3 7.94 -7.03 22.60
CA GLU A 3 6.70 -7.40 21.95
C GLU A 3 6.72 -6.77 20.55
N MET A 4 6.91 -7.60 19.54
CA MET A 4 6.61 -7.21 18.17
C MET A 4 5.10 -7.01 18.19
N ALA A 5 4.65 -5.78 18.41
CA ALA A 5 3.25 -5.43 18.29
C ALA A 5 2.82 -5.92 16.90
N ALA A 6 2.01 -6.97 16.86
CA ALA A 6 1.26 -7.31 15.67
C ALA A 6 0.42 -6.06 15.39
N VAL A 7 0.87 -5.26 14.42
CA VAL A 7 0.11 -4.11 13.97
C VAL A 7 -1.05 -4.73 13.21
N GLU A 8 -2.24 -4.74 13.82
CA GLU A 8 -3.47 -5.15 13.15
C GLU A 8 -3.58 -4.40 11.82
N LEU A 9 -3.81 -5.13 10.74
CA LEU A 9 -3.97 -4.52 9.42
C LEU A 9 -5.31 -3.80 9.35
N SER A 10 -5.37 -2.72 8.58
CA SER A 10 -6.59 -1.94 8.41
C SER A 10 -7.69 -2.78 7.78
N GLU A 11 -8.87 -2.79 8.41
CA GLU A 11 -10.08 -3.43 7.86
C GLU A 11 -10.74 -2.57 6.77
N GLN A 12 -10.47 -1.27 6.77
CA GLN A 12 -11.00 -0.30 5.82
C GLN A 12 -9.85 0.50 5.22
N LEU A 13 -9.79 0.56 3.89
CA LEU A 13 -8.80 1.32 3.14
C LEU A 13 -9.49 2.22 2.13
N THR A 14 -8.82 3.29 1.71
CA THR A 14 -9.34 4.18 0.67
C THR A 14 -8.75 3.78 -0.67
N PHE A 15 -9.61 3.50 -1.64
CA PHE A 15 -9.23 3.33 -3.03
C PHE A 15 -9.50 4.63 -3.79
N ILE A 16 -8.44 5.34 -4.14
CA ILE A 16 -8.52 6.64 -4.80
C ILE A 16 -8.37 6.45 -6.30
N SER A 17 -9.24 7.02 -7.11
CA SER A 17 -9.10 6.97 -8.57
C SER A 17 -9.26 8.34 -9.21
N ASP A 18 -8.55 8.56 -10.31
CA ASP A 18 -8.73 9.69 -11.21
C ASP A 18 -9.06 9.18 -12.63
N PRO A 19 -9.33 10.04 -13.63
CA PRO A 19 -9.63 9.61 -15.00
C PRO A 19 -8.55 8.74 -15.68
N GLY A 20 -7.35 8.66 -15.12
CA GLY A 20 -6.23 7.90 -15.67
C GLY A 20 -5.89 6.62 -14.89
N HIS A 21 -5.82 6.66 -13.56
CA HIS A 21 -5.36 5.53 -12.73
C HIS A 21 -6.02 5.48 -11.35
N GLY A 22 -5.88 4.34 -10.66
CA GLY A 22 -6.24 4.13 -9.27
C GLY A 22 -5.04 3.92 -8.34
N TRP A 23 -5.25 4.20 -7.06
CA TRP A 23 -4.29 3.97 -5.99
C TRP A 23 -4.98 3.50 -4.71
N LEU A 24 -4.50 2.40 -4.13
CA LEU A 24 -4.91 1.94 -2.81
C LEU A 24 -4.06 2.61 -1.73
N LYS A 25 -4.69 3.44 -0.90
CA LYS A 25 -4.01 4.12 0.22
C LYS A 25 -3.88 3.16 1.41
N VAL A 26 -2.66 2.78 1.75
CA VAL A 26 -2.33 1.87 2.86
C VAL A 26 -1.38 2.52 3.87
N PRO A 27 -1.47 2.22 5.18
CA PRO A 27 -0.43 2.63 6.12
C PRO A 27 0.93 2.01 5.78
N LEU A 28 1.99 2.80 5.78
CA LEU A 28 3.35 2.32 5.45
C LEU A 28 3.82 1.16 6.35
N GLY A 29 3.38 1.16 7.62
CA GLY A 29 3.68 0.09 8.57
C GLY A 29 3.16 -1.28 8.12
N GLU A 30 2.05 -1.33 7.38
CA GLU A 30 1.48 -2.60 6.91
C GLU A 30 2.35 -3.27 5.86
N LEU A 31 3.04 -2.51 4.99
CA LEU A 31 4.01 -3.09 4.07
C LEU A 31 5.16 -3.77 4.82
N THR A 32 5.53 -3.22 5.98
CA THR A 32 6.56 -3.79 6.86
C THR A 32 6.04 -5.06 7.53
N THR A 33 4.82 -5.03 8.07
CA THR A 33 4.14 -6.19 8.66
C THR A 33 4.01 -7.33 7.65
N LEU A 34 3.64 -7.02 6.41
CA LEU A 34 3.49 -7.98 5.33
C LEU A 34 4.82 -8.43 4.71
N GLY A 35 5.92 -7.70 4.98
CA GLY A 35 7.24 -8.00 4.43
C GLY A 35 7.43 -7.68 2.95
N ILE A 36 6.51 -6.92 2.34
CA ILE A 36 6.46 -6.65 0.89
C ILE A 36 7.10 -5.33 0.48
N GLN A 37 7.80 -4.65 1.39
CA GLN A 37 8.38 -3.33 1.12
C GLN A 37 9.27 -3.30 -0.12
N SER A 38 9.95 -4.39 -0.42
CA SER A 38 10.84 -4.55 -1.58
C SER A 38 10.13 -5.00 -2.86
N GLU A 39 8.86 -5.39 -2.76
CA GLU A 39 8.02 -5.84 -3.88
C GLU A 39 7.21 -4.69 -4.49
N ILE A 40 7.04 -3.59 -3.75
CA ILE A 40 6.32 -2.40 -4.21
C ILE A 40 7.17 -1.59 -5.18
N THR A 41 6.58 -1.23 -6.32
CA THR A 41 7.26 -0.51 -7.39
C THR A 41 7.35 0.99 -7.14
N THR A 42 8.13 1.68 -7.98
CA THR A 42 8.26 3.14 -7.98
C THR A 42 7.06 3.87 -8.60
N TYR A 43 6.07 3.14 -9.13
CA TYR A 43 4.82 3.73 -9.63
C TYR A 43 3.82 4.04 -8.50
N SER A 44 4.05 3.47 -7.32
CA SER A 44 3.38 3.84 -6.08
C SER A 44 3.94 5.14 -5.50
N PHE A 45 3.17 5.86 -4.68
CA PHE A 45 3.57 7.10 -4.02
C PHE A 45 3.62 6.96 -2.50
N VAL A 46 4.35 7.85 -1.81
CA VAL A 46 4.47 7.84 -0.33
C VAL A 46 4.47 9.25 0.25
N ASP A 47 3.68 9.47 1.31
CA ASP A 47 3.59 10.75 2.03
C ASP A 47 4.19 10.72 3.44
N GLY A 48 4.98 9.68 3.72
CA GLY A 48 5.67 9.43 4.99
C GLY A 48 4.82 8.62 6.00
N ARG A 49 3.49 8.69 5.93
CA ARG A 49 2.59 7.88 6.76
C ARG A 49 1.89 6.79 5.96
N PHE A 50 1.51 7.11 4.74
CA PHE A 50 0.79 6.22 3.83
C PHE A 50 1.59 5.97 2.57
N VAL A 51 1.33 4.81 1.98
CA VAL A 51 1.72 4.46 0.62
C VAL A 51 0.46 4.37 -0.23
N TYR A 52 0.51 4.95 -1.42
CA TYR A 52 -0.55 4.94 -2.41
C TYR A 52 -0.13 3.91 -3.46
N LEU A 53 -0.60 2.69 -3.29
CA LEU A 53 -0.23 1.54 -4.11
C LEU A 53 -0.92 1.64 -5.46
N GLU A 54 -0.16 1.64 -6.53
CA GLU A 54 -0.66 1.63 -7.91
C GLU A 54 -1.61 0.43 -8.14
N GLU A 55 -2.76 0.67 -8.77
CA GLU A 55 -3.86 -0.29 -8.94
C GLU A 55 -3.47 -1.52 -9.78
N ASP A 56 -2.78 -1.31 -10.90
CA ASP A 56 -2.50 -2.35 -11.90
C ASP A 56 -1.59 -3.46 -11.36
N GLN A 57 -0.71 -3.15 -10.41
CA GLN A 57 0.26 -4.10 -9.86
C GLN A 57 0.34 -4.09 -8.33
N ASP A 58 0.66 -2.95 -7.72
CA ASP A 58 1.09 -2.89 -6.32
C ASP A 58 -0.06 -3.16 -5.34
N ALA A 59 -1.27 -2.70 -5.66
CA ALA A 59 -2.48 -3.01 -4.88
C ALA A 59 -2.76 -4.52 -4.87
N GLY A 60 -2.59 -5.19 -6.02
CA GLY A 60 -2.72 -6.64 -6.13
C GLY A 60 -1.70 -7.40 -5.27
N THR A 61 -0.43 -6.97 -5.31
CA THR A 61 0.65 -7.53 -4.48
C THR A 61 0.30 -7.47 -2.99
N TYR A 62 -0.22 -6.33 -2.53
CA TYR A 62 -0.63 -6.14 -1.15
C TYR A 62 -1.78 -7.10 -0.73
N LEU A 63 -2.81 -7.25 -1.56
CA LEU A 63 -3.93 -8.15 -1.25
C LEU A 63 -3.51 -9.63 -1.23
N VAL A 64 -2.64 -10.03 -2.16
CA VAL A 64 -2.08 -11.39 -2.17
C VAL A 64 -1.27 -11.64 -0.89
N ALA A 65 -0.44 -10.69 -0.46
CA ALA A 65 0.35 -10.81 0.76
C ALA A 65 -0.52 -10.91 2.02
N ARG A 66 -1.60 -10.11 2.11
CA ARG A 66 -2.60 -10.23 3.20
C ARG A 66 -3.18 -11.63 3.29
N ARG A 67 -3.70 -12.14 2.17
CA ARG A 67 -4.31 -13.48 2.08
C ARG A 67 -3.31 -14.58 2.41
N ALA A 68 -2.07 -14.46 1.93
CA ALA A 68 -1.01 -15.44 2.19
C ALA A 68 -0.65 -15.55 3.68
N GLN A 69 -0.81 -14.47 4.44
CA GLN A 69 -0.60 -14.46 5.89
C GLN A 69 -1.88 -14.70 6.71
N GLY A 70 -3.01 -14.99 6.06
CA GLY A 70 -4.27 -15.31 6.72
C GLY A 70 -5.11 -14.11 7.16
N TYR A 71 -4.75 -12.89 6.74
CA TYR A 71 -5.57 -11.71 6.99
C TYR A 71 -6.73 -11.63 6.00
N PRO A 72 -7.92 -11.16 6.45
CA PRO A 72 -9.03 -10.91 5.55
C PRO A 72 -8.72 -9.76 4.58
N ASP A 73 -9.41 -9.78 3.44
CA ASP A 73 -9.41 -8.65 2.52
C ASP A 73 -10.03 -7.43 3.20
N PRO A 74 -9.45 -6.24 3.02
CA PRO A 74 -10.02 -5.00 3.53
C PRO A 74 -11.25 -4.61 2.70
N GLN A 75 -12.15 -3.86 3.32
CA GLN A 75 -13.17 -3.12 2.60
C GLN A 75 -12.57 -1.86 2.00
N PHE A 76 -13.05 -1.48 0.82
CA PHE A 76 -12.61 -0.27 0.14
C PHE A 76 -13.66 0.82 0.23
N ASP A 77 -13.24 2.00 0.66
CA ASP A 77 -13.95 3.26 0.44
C ASP A 77 -13.45 3.86 -0.88
N GLU A 78 -14.29 3.86 -1.90
CA GLU A 78 -13.94 4.35 -3.23
C GLU A 78 -14.08 5.87 -3.29
N GLN A 79 -12.96 6.55 -3.57
CA GLN A 79 -12.90 8.00 -3.68
C GLN A 79 -12.43 8.41 -5.08
N TYR A 80 -13.35 8.91 -5.88
CA TYR A 80 -12.99 9.52 -7.16
C TYR A 80 -12.56 10.98 -6.97
N VAL A 81 -11.46 11.35 -7.63
CA VAL A 81 -10.93 12.72 -7.69
C VAL A 81 -10.67 13.12 -9.14
N GLU A 82 -10.96 14.37 -9.49
CA GLU A 82 -10.70 14.88 -10.85
C GLU A 82 -9.21 14.92 -11.19
N TYR A 83 -8.36 15.10 -10.17
CA TYR A 83 -6.92 15.14 -10.31
C TYR A 83 -6.24 14.61 -9.04
N PHE A 84 -5.52 13.49 -9.17
CA PHE A 84 -4.62 13.01 -8.13
C PHE A 84 -3.22 13.60 -8.37
N ASP A 85 -2.62 14.20 -7.34
CA ASP A 85 -1.29 14.79 -7.47
C ASP A 85 -0.22 13.69 -7.56
N ARG A 86 0.17 13.35 -8.78
CA ARG A 86 1.22 12.37 -9.10
C ARG A 86 2.64 12.95 -8.98
N SER A 87 2.78 14.22 -8.60
CA SER A 87 4.10 14.81 -8.27
C SER A 87 4.57 14.45 -6.86
N GLN A 88 3.73 13.74 -6.11
CA GLN A 88 4.08 13.12 -4.84
C GLN A 88 5.35 12.27 -4.97
N ARG A 89 6.05 12.13 -3.86
CA ARG A 89 7.28 11.32 -3.80
C ARG A 89 6.94 9.88 -4.19
N CYS A 90 7.57 9.38 -5.25
CA CYS A 90 7.52 7.97 -5.61
C CYS A 90 8.03 7.10 -4.46
N TYR A 91 7.40 5.95 -4.27
CA TYR A 91 7.87 4.95 -3.34
C TYR A 91 9.27 4.47 -3.78
N SER A 92 10.17 4.36 -2.81
CA SER A 92 11.53 3.90 -3.03
C SER A 92 11.70 2.62 -2.23
N PRO A 93 11.67 1.43 -2.89
CA PRO A 93 11.84 0.18 -2.18
C PRO A 93 13.20 0.15 -1.48
N PRO A 94 13.29 -0.43 -0.28
CA PRO A 94 14.56 -0.57 0.42
C PRO A 94 15.52 -1.42 -0.42
N VAL A 95 16.79 -1.00 -0.50
CA VAL A 95 17.81 -1.78 -1.19
C VAL A 95 18.07 -3.05 -0.38
N VAL A 96 17.58 -4.19 -0.88
CA VAL A 96 17.94 -5.50 -0.32
C VAL A 96 19.36 -5.80 -0.78
N THR A 97 20.35 -5.51 0.07
CA THR A 97 21.73 -5.96 -0.16
C THR A 97 21.83 -7.46 0.14
N PRO A 98 22.41 -8.28 -0.77
CA PRO A 98 22.56 -9.72 -0.59
C PRO A 98 23.52 -10.11 0.54
#